data_AF-A0AA51JNN7-F1
#
_entry.id   AF-A0AA51JNN7-F1
#
_cell.length_a   1.000
_cell.length_b   1.000
_cell.length_c   1.000
_cell.angle_alpha   90.00
_cell.angle_beta   90.00
_cell.angle_gamma   90.00
#
_symmetry.space_group_name_H-M   'P 1'
#
loop_
_entity.id
_entity.type
_entity.pdbx_description
1 polymer ?
#
loop_
_entity_poly.entity_id
_entity_poly.type
_entity_poly.pdbx_seq_one_letter_code
_entity_poly.pdbx_strand_id
1 'polypeptide(L)' 'PSQADVQVFDEVGKPPAASLPYALRWYNHIASYGPAERQAWAQGVSPLSAGAKPTA' A
#
# COMPACT_ATOMS: atom_id res chain seq x y z
N PRO A 1 -3.56 -0.09 -8.72
CA PRO A 1 -2.92 -0.69 -7.52
C PRO A 1 -1.81 -1.65 -7.93
N SER A 2 -0.80 -1.80 -7.07
CA SER A 2 0.39 -2.64 -7.27
C SER A 2 0.78 -3.33 -5.97
N GLN A 3 1.79 -4.20 -6.00
CA GLN A 3 2.30 -4.86 -4.79
C GLN A 3 2.89 -3.90 -3.75
N ALA A 4 3.35 -2.71 -4.20
CA ALA A 4 3.73 -1.65 -3.28
C ALA A 4 2.55 -1.16 -2.43
N ASP A 5 1.35 -1.06 -3.01
CA ASP A 5 0.14 -0.67 -2.28
C ASP A 5 -0.24 -1.74 -1.25
N VAL A 6 -0.09 -3.03 -1.59
CA VAL A 6 -0.37 -4.14 -0.67
C VAL A 6 0.56 -4.09 0.53
N GLN A 7 1.86 -3.92 0.29
CA GLN A 7 2.84 -3.80 1.38
C GLN A 7 2.52 -2.63 2.31
N VAL A 8 2.26 -1.44 1.76
CA VAL A 8 1.92 -0.27 2.59
C VAL A 8 0.57 -0.47 3.30
N PHE A 9 -0.40 -1.11 2.66
CA PHE A 9 -1.71 -1.39 3.27
C PHE A 9 -1.59 -2.31 4.48
N ASP A 10 -0.75 -3.35 4.37
CA ASP A 10 -0.48 -4.30 5.45
C ASP A 10 0.25 -3.63 6.62
N GLU A 11 1.25 -2.77 6.35
CA GLU A 11 1.96 -1.98 7.38
C GLU A 11 1.04 -0.98 8.09
N VAL A 12 0.10 -0.36 7.37
CA VAL A 12 -0.89 0.55 7.95
C VAL A 12 -1.86 -0.21 8.85
N GLY A 13 -2.31 -1.40 8.43
CA GLY A 13 -3.07 -2.39 9.22
C GLY A 13 -4.50 -1.99 9.63
N LYS A 14 -4.80 -0.69 9.79
CA LYS A 14 -6.10 -0.16 10.23
C LYS A 14 -6.47 1.08 9.42
N PRO A 15 -7.78 1.41 9.28
CA PRO A 15 -8.21 2.62 8.59
C PRO A 15 -7.53 3.88 9.16
N PRO A 16 -6.89 4.71 8.31
CA PRO A 16 -6.34 5.99 8.73
C PRO A 16 -7.41 6.96 9.26
N ALA A 17 -6.98 7.97 10.03
CA ALA A 17 -7.88 8.99 10.56
C ALA A 17 -8.62 9.74 9.43
N ALA A 18 -9.89 10.11 9.66
CA ALA A 18 -10.71 10.84 8.70
C ALA A 18 -10.16 12.24 8.35
N SER A 19 -9.27 12.79 9.19
CA SER A 19 -8.51 14.02 8.91
C SER A 19 -7.47 13.86 7.80
N LEU A 20 -7.15 12.62 7.38
CA LEU A 20 -6.28 12.30 6.26
C LEU A 20 -7.12 11.77 5.08
N PRO A 21 -7.91 12.62 4.40
CA PRO A 21 -8.93 12.18 3.46
C PRO A 21 -8.37 11.37 2.29
N TYR A 22 -7.16 11.69 1.83
CA TYR A 22 -6.51 10.95 0.74
C TYR A 22 -6.02 9.57 1.18
N ALA A 23 -5.46 9.46 2.39
CA ALA A 23 -4.99 8.19 2.94
C ALA A 23 -6.18 7.27 3.25
N LEU A 24 -7.25 7.80 3.84
CA LEU A 24 -8.47 7.03 4.09
C LEU A 24 -9.14 6.58 2.78
N ARG A 25 -9.24 7.47 1.78
CA ARG A 25 -9.76 7.11 0.45
C ARG A 25 -8.94 5.99 -0.19
N TRP A 26 -7.62 6.09 -0.17
CA TRP A 26 -6.73 5.05 -0.69
C TRP A 26 -6.88 3.74 0.09
N TYR A 27 -6.89 3.77 1.42
CA TYR A 27 -7.06 2.56 2.25
C TYR A 27 -8.37 1.85 1.91
N ASN A 28 -9.48 2.58 1.82
CA ASN A 28 -10.78 2.02 1.46
C ASN A 28 -10.77 1.46 0.02
N HIS A 29 -10.06 2.11 -0.90
CA HIS A 29 -9.90 1.62 -2.26
C HIS A 29 -9.11 0.31 -2.33
N ILE A 30 -8.03 0.14 -1.54
CA ILE A 30 -7.28 -1.12 -1.51
C ILE A 30 -8.06 -2.21 -0.76
N ALA A 31 -8.75 -1.85 0.34
CA ALA A 31 -9.55 -2.75 1.14
C ALA A 31 -10.76 -3.34 0.39
N SER A 32 -11.27 -2.66 -0.65
CA SER A 32 -12.39 -3.17 -1.44
C SER A 32 -12.05 -4.39 -2.29
N TYR A 33 -10.76 -4.69 -2.49
CA TYR A 33 -10.31 -5.84 -3.28
C TYR A 33 -10.11 -7.10 -2.44
N GLY A 34 -10.47 -8.24 -3.01
CA GLY A 34 -10.25 -9.55 -2.41
C GLY A 34 -8.76 -9.88 -2.25
N PRO A 35 -8.39 -10.78 -1.33
CA PRO A 35 -6.99 -11.20 -1.15
C PRO A 35 -6.36 -11.77 -2.42
N ALA A 36 -7.10 -12.57 -3.19
CA ALA A 36 -6.59 -13.16 -4.44
C ALA A 36 -6.32 -12.10 -5.52
N GLU A 37 -7.17 -11.07 -5.62
CA GLU A 37 -6.96 -9.97 -6.56
C GLU A 37 -5.71 -9.17 -6.19
N ARG A 38 -5.53 -8.87 -4.91
CA ARG A 38 -4.35 -8.17 -4.39
C ARG A 38 -3.06 -8.96 -4.65
N GLN A 39 -3.09 -10.28 -4.52
CA GLN A 39 -1.94 -11.14 -4.84
C GLN A 39 -1.60 -11.17 -6.33
N ALA A 40 -2.59 -11.03 -7.21
CA ALA A 40 -2.40 -11.04 -8.66
C ALA A 40 -1.88 -9.70 -9.22
N TRP A 41 -1.81 -8.64 -8.42
CA TRP A 41 -1.33 -7.34 -8.88
C TRP A 41 0.15 -7.37 -9.24
N ALA A 42 0.49 -6.55 -10.24
CA ALA A 42 1.85 -6.42 -10.73
C ALA A 42 2.83 -6.06 -9.60
N GLN A 43 3.96 -6.77 -9.59
CA GLN A 43 5.11 -6.51 -8.74
C GLN A 43 5.75 -5.18 -9.20
N GLY A 44 5.29 -4.07 -8.62
CA GLY A 44 5.88 -2.75 -8.81
C GLY A 44 7.03 -2.52 -7.83
N VAL A 45 7.93 -1.60 -8.14
CA VAL A 45 8.99 -1.20 -7.20
C VAL A 45 8.34 -0.42 -6.05
N SER A 46 8.36 -1.01 -4.86
CA SER A 46 7.89 -0.35 -3.64
C SER A 46 8.85 0.79 -3.26
N PRO A 47 8.35 2.02 -2.99
CA PRO A 47 9.20 3.11 -2.53
C PRO A 47 9.86 2.82 -1.17
N LEU A 48 9.29 1.87 -0.38
CA LEU A 48 9.91 1.38 0.84
C LEU A 48 11.20 0.57 0.57
N SER A 49 11.25 -0.17 -0.54
CA SER A 49 12.47 -0.87 -0.97
C SER A 49 13.50 0.07 -1.61
N ALA A 50 13.06 1.18 -2.19
CA ALA A 50 13.95 2.16 -2.83
C ALA A 50 14.81 2.94 -1.82
N GLY A 51 14.32 3.15 -0.59
CA GLY A 51 15.06 3.87 0.47
C GLY A 51 16.15 3.06 1.19
N ALA A 52 16.30 1.77 0.90
CA ALA A 52 17.16 0.85 1.66
C ALA A 52 18.65 0.86 1.23
N LYS A 53 19.07 1.67 0.25
CA LYS A 53 20.50 1.85 -0.07
C LYS A 53 21.01 3.16 0.55
N PRO A 54 21.81 3.10 1.63
CA PRO A 54 22.59 4.26 2.06
C PRO A 54 23.62 4.57 0.96
N THR A 55 23.67 5.82 0.51
CA THR A 55 24.83 6.34 -0.22
C THR A 55 26.00 6.37 0.79
N ALA A 56 27.06 5.64 0.48
CA ALA A 56 28.29 5.61 1.29
C ALA A 56 29.03 6.95 1.27
#